data_AF-G4YH53-F1
#
_entry.id   AF-G4YH53-F1
#
_cell.length_a   1.000
_cell.length_b   1.000
_cell.length_c   1.000
_cell.angle_alpha   90.00
_cell.angle_beta   90.00
_cell.angle_gamma   90.00
#
_symmetry.space_group_name_H-M   'P 1'
#
loop_
_entity.id
_entity.type
_entity.pdbx_description
1 polymer ?
#
loop_
_entity_poly.entity_id
_entity_poly.type
_entity_poly.pdbx_seq_one_letter_code
_entity_poly.pdbx_strand_id
1 'polypeptide(L)'
;MYHGGDFKSQQDSLEEKFEDTFPGINFTMVVDYSKYHDVRIDNQQETDTLVPDITALQTAKAGDLLEYKPANFSKIYDGLVNSFSYIYDSSNLGGLDAPTSSSDLQYGWEWAAAMANQSISFNRGSHVANNLVTAQEKVIGVGTYAGASPIVYVGGNGTEYLTWGQRLAILAKAKNPVAAKLFMNWIVSTEVQESVVMETVRTDIAPSGSSHPWEIPEANLDAFPAFMANRTAAEQWRQTFALYFGEVQGEPTPGYQVSTPDLR
;
A
#
# COMPACT_ATOMS: atom_id res chain seq x y z
N MET A 1 5.88 3.77 15.25
CA MET A 1 6.17 3.55 13.82
C MET A 1 5.28 4.44 12.98
N TYR A 2 5.78 5.02 11.89
CA TYR A 2 4.94 5.66 10.87
C TYR A 2 4.69 4.68 9.72
N HIS A 3 3.43 4.39 9.46
CA HIS A 3 3.02 3.44 8.42
C HIS A 3 2.14 4.15 7.39
N GLY A 4 2.44 3.95 6.11
CA GLY A 4 1.63 4.42 5.00
C GLY A 4 0.30 3.67 4.92
N GLY A 5 -0.82 4.37 4.88
CA GLY A 5 -2.14 3.77 4.75
C GLY A 5 -3.26 4.80 4.62
N ASP A 6 -4.49 4.32 4.46
CA ASP A 6 -5.67 5.14 4.17
C ASP A 6 -6.53 5.43 5.40
N PHE A 7 -6.48 4.63 6.45
CA PHE A 7 -7.29 4.83 7.65
C PHE A 7 -6.57 4.35 8.90
N LYS A 8 -6.91 4.95 10.04
CA LYS A 8 -6.16 4.79 11.30
C LYS A 8 -5.99 3.32 11.72
N SER A 9 -7.07 2.55 11.63
CA SER A 9 -7.10 1.16 12.07
C SER A 9 -6.58 0.13 11.06
N GLN A 10 -5.99 0.58 9.93
CA GLN A 10 -5.60 -0.33 8.85
C GLN A 10 -4.53 -1.34 9.28
N GLN A 11 -3.76 -1.03 10.32
CA GLN A 11 -2.65 -1.86 10.79
C GLN A 11 -2.86 -2.39 12.22
N ASP A 12 -4.06 -2.28 12.78
CA ASP A 12 -4.37 -2.71 14.16
C ASP A 12 -4.01 -4.18 14.37
N SER A 13 -4.30 -5.04 13.39
CA SER A 13 -3.98 -6.47 13.50
C SER A 13 -2.47 -6.73 13.53
N LEU A 14 -1.67 -5.93 12.80
CA LEU A 14 -0.22 -6.05 12.81
C LEU A 14 0.37 -5.53 14.13
N GLU A 15 -0.17 -4.43 14.64
CA GLU A 15 0.16 -3.86 15.96
C GLU A 15 -0.15 -4.86 17.08
N GLU A 16 -1.38 -5.38 17.13
CA GLU A 16 -1.82 -6.39 18.11
C GLU A 16 -0.92 -7.63 18.08
N LYS A 17 -0.60 -8.16 16.89
CA LYS A 17 0.28 -9.33 16.78
C LYS A 17 1.69 -9.07 17.27
N PHE A 18 2.22 -7.87 17.07
CA PHE A 18 3.53 -7.51 17.59
C PHE A 18 3.52 -7.42 19.12
N GLU A 19 2.51 -6.75 19.69
CA GLU A 19 2.36 -6.58 21.13
C GLU A 19 2.11 -7.91 21.86
N ASP A 20 1.30 -8.80 21.26
CA ASP A 20 1.10 -10.17 21.75
C ASP A 20 2.39 -10.99 21.76
N THR A 21 3.22 -10.84 20.71
CA THR A 21 4.49 -11.56 20.60
C THR A 21 5.51 -11.05 21.62
N PHE A 22 5.49 -9.75 21.92
CA PHE A 22 6.46 -9.10 22.79
C PHE A 22 5.79 -8.33 23.94
N PRO A 23 5.20 -9.05 24.92
CA PRO A 23 4.54 -8.41 26.04
C PRO A 23 5.53 -7.53 26.80
N GLY A 24 5.15 -6.26 27.00
CA GLY A 24 5.96 -5.25 27.69
C GLY A 24 6.71 -4.27 26.78
N ILE A 25 6.64 -4.43 25.46
CA ILE A 25 6.98 -3.37 24.51
C ILE A 25 5.71 -2.62 24.14
N ASN A 26 5.64 -1.32 24.44
CA ASN A 26 4.58 -0.45 23.95
C ASN A 26 4.87 -0.09 22.50
N PHE A 27 4.00 -0.50 21.57
CA PHE A 27 4.25 -0.32 20.14
C PHE A 27 3.16 0.53 19.50
N THR A 28 3.40 1.84 19.38
CA THR A 28 2.46 2.74 18.72
C THR A 28 2.65 2.71 17.21
N MET A 29 1.63 2.33 16.44
CA MET A 29 1.59 2.56 14.99
C MET A 29 0.74 3.80 14.64
N VAL A 30 1.27 4.64 13.76
CA VAL A 30 0.56 5.84 13.28
C VAL A 30 0.38 5.72 11.77
N VAL A 31 -0.88 5.56 11.35
CA VAL A 31 -1.24 5.47 9.94
C VAL A 31 -1.61 6.85 9.37
N ASP A 32 -0.98 7.20 8.25
CA ASP A 32 -1.31 8.36 7.41
C ASP A 32 -0.88 8.04 5.96
N TYR A 33 -1.29 8.84 4.99
CA TYR A 33 -0.85 8.65 3.61
C TYR A 33 0.68 8.72 3.52
N SER A 34 1.27 7.83 2.72
CA SER A 34 2.73 7.79 2.55
C SER A 34 3.33 9.13 2.12
N LYS A 35 2.61 9.88 1.28
CA LYS A 35 2.96 11.23 0.78
C LYS A 35 2.90 12.36 1.81
N TYR A 36 2.40 12.09 3.01
CA TYR A 36 2.42 13.02 4.13
C TYR A 36 3.43 12.56 5.17
N HIS A 37 3.54 11.24 5.41
CA HIS A 37 4.59 10.69 6.27
C HIS A 37 5.99 10.97 5.73
N ASP A 38 6.22 10.92 4.42
CA ASP A 38 7.52 11.23 3.81
C ASP A 38 7.98 12.67 4.15
N VAL A 39 7.18 13.68 3.80
CA VAL A 39 7.46 15.10 4.06
C VAL A 39 7.49 15.39 5.56
N ARG A 40 6.65 14.71 6.35
CA ARG A 40 6.66 14.83 7.82
C ARG A 40 7.99 14.34 8.39
N ILE A 41 8.50 13.19 7.93
CA ILE A 41 9.80 12.66 8.37
C ILE A 41 10.91 13.63 7.98
N ASP A 42 10.95 14.08 6.73
CA ASP A 42 11.99 15.01 6.26
C ASP A 42 11.99 16.30 7.10
N ASN A 43 10.83 16.94 7.27
CA ASN A 43 10.70 18.13 8.10
C ASN A 43 11.09 17.87 9.57
N GLN A 44 10.70 16.73 10.13
CA GLN A 44 11.08 16.38 11.50
C GLN A 44 12.59 16.15 11.66
N GLN A 45 13.28 15.62 10.64
CA GLN A 45 14.73 15.47 10.66
C GLN A 45 15.44 16.82 10.57
N GLU A 46 14.97 17.71 9.68
CA GLU A 46 15.49 19.07 9.50
C GLU A 46 15.31 19.94 10.75
N THR A 47 14.21 19.73 11.49
CA THR A 47 13.88 20.49 12.71
C THR A 47 14.31 19.80 14.00
N ASP A 48 14.97 18.64 13.92
CA ASP A 48 15.38 17.81 15.06
C ASP A 48 14.23 17.42 16.01
N THR A 49 13.04 17.19 15.42
CA THR A 49 11.81 16.79 16.12
C THR A 49 11.36 15.37 15.78
N LEU A 50 12.28 14.51 15.27
CA LEU A 50 11.96 13.15 14.85
C LEU A 50 11.23 12.34 15.92
N VAL A 51 10.05 11.85 15.54
CA VAL A 51 9.15 11.05 16.39
C VAL A 51 9.32 9.54 16.15
N PRO A 52 9.17 9.01 14.92
CA PRO A 52 9.18 7.57 14.70
C PRO A 52 10.60 6.97 14.74
N ASP A 53 10.69 5.72 15.18
CA ASP A 53 11.90 4.89 15.05
C ASP A 53 11.95 4.14 13.70
N ILE A 54 10.77 3.76 13.20
CA ILE A 54 10.57 2.96 11.99
C ILE A 54 9.59 3.68 11.07
N THR A 55 9.87 3.63 9.77
CA THR A 55 8.96 4.04 8.70
C THR A 55 8.63 2.85 7.78
N ALA A 56 7.38 2.78 7.30
CA ALA A 56 6.94 1.82 6.29
C ALA A 56 6.05 2.48 5.25
N LEU A 57 6.58 2.78 4.07
CA LEU A 57 5.89 3.57 3.05
C LEU A 57 5.83 2.86 1.70
N GLN A 58 4.81 3.20 0.91
CA GLN A 58 4.71 2.82 -0.50
C GLN A 58 5.65 3.67 -1.37
N THR A 59 5.96 4.89 -0.94
CA THR A 59 6.88 5.81 -1.61
C THR A 59 8.34 5.40 -1.39
N ALA A 60 9.26 5.98 -2.16
CA ALA A 60 10.69 5.75 -2.00
C ALA A 60 11.23 6.26 -0.64
N LYS A 61 12.53 6.05 -0.39
CA LYS A 61 13.23 6.37 0.87
C LYS A 61 12.88 7.78 1.39
N ALA A 62 12.45 7.85 2.65
CA ALA A 62 12.25 9.11 3.37
C ALA A 62 13.30 9.25 4.48
N GLY A 63 13.99 10.39 4.51
CA GLY A 63 15.01 10.73 5.49
C GLY A 63 16.29 9.88 5.54
N ASP A 64 17.14 10.22 6.52
CA ASP A 64 18.35 9.48 6.87
C ASP A 64 18.02 8.14 7.55
N LEU A 65 18.62 7.06 7.05
CA LEU A 65 18.30 5.68 7.47
C LEU A 65 19.49 5.00 8.19
N LEU A 66 19.18 4.20 9.20
CA LEU A 66 20.15 3.30 9.82
C LEU A 66 20.32 2.05 8.94
N GLU A 67 21.55 1.78 8.51
CA GLU A 67 21.85 0.52 7.81
C GLU A 67 21.68 -0.66 8.77
N TYR A 68 20.74 -1.55 8.45
CA TYR A 68 20.49 -2.74 9.23
C TYR A 68 19.97 -3.87 8.34
N LYS A 69 20.61 -5.04 8.45
CA LYS A 69 20.15 -6.29 7.83
C LYS A 69 19.51 -7.15 8.92
N PRO A 70 18.18 -7.35 8.92
CA PRO A 70 17.54 -8.27 9.85
C PRO A 70 17.96 -9.73 9.60
N ALA A 71 17.62 -10.62 10.52
CA ALA A 71 17.66 -12.06 10.27
C ALA A 71 16.91 -12.39 8.98
N ASN A 72 17.39 -13.40 8.26
CA ASN A 72 16.85 -13.80 6.95
C ASN A 72 16.95 -12.75 5.83
N PHE A 73 17.70 -11.66 5.99
CA PHE A 73 17.83 -10.62 4.96
C PHE A 73 18.26 -11.16 3.58
N SER A 74 19.14 -12.16 3.53
CA SER A 74 19.59 -12.77 2.27
C SER A 74 18.49 -13.55 1.52
N LYS A 75 17.33 -13.72 2.14
CA LYS A 75 16.18 -14.47 1.62
C LYS A 75 15.00 -13.56 1.30
N ILE A 76 15.17 -12.25 1.39
CA ILE A 76 14.14 -11.27 1.04
C ILE A 76 14.30 -10.93 -0.43
N TYR A 77 13.22 -11.01 -1.20
CA TYR A 77 13.19 -10.58 -2.59
C TYR A 77 13.29 -9.05 -2.69
N ASP A 78 12.26 -8.32 -2.24
CA ASP A 78 12.24 -6.86 -2.08
C ASP A 78 10.95 -6.39 -1.36
N GLY A 79 11.04 -5.84 -0.14
CA GLY A 79 9.92 -5.20 0.62
C GLY A 79 8.65 -6.05 0.86
N LEU A 80 7.66 -5.57 1.65
CA LEU A 80 6.36 -6.26 1.88
C LEU A 80 5.41 -6.12 0.68
N VAL A 81 4.90 -7.21 0.11
CA VAL A 81 4.18 -7.12 -1.16
C VAL A 81 2.71 -6.66 -0.99
N ASN A 82 2.32 -5.65 -1.76
CA ASN A 82 0.95 -5.13 -1.86
C ASN A 82 0.52 -5.05 -3.33
N SER A 83 -0.77 -5.22 -3.59
CA SER A 83 -1.31 -5.22 -4.95
C SER A 83 -2.63 -4.45 -5.06
N PHE A 84 -2.78 -3.65 -6.10
CA PHE A 84 -4.02 -3.00 -6.51
C PHE A 84 -4.41 -3.40 -7.92
N SER A 85 -5.71 -3.60 -8.10
CA SER A 85 -6.33 -3.75 -9.41
C SER A 85 -7.78 -3.25 -9.34
N TYR A 86 -8.66 -3.81 -10.14
CA TYR A 86 -10.10 -3.69 -9.99
C TYR A 86 -10.71 -4.95 -9.38
N ILE A 87 -11.86 -4.76 -8.76
CA ILE A 87 -12.70 -5.79 -8.15
C ILE A 87 -14.13 -5.66 -8.67
N TYR A 88 -14.88 -6.75 -8.62
CA TYR A 88 -16.34 -6.70 -8.85
C TYR A 88 -17.09 -7.64 -7.92
N ASP A 89 -18.35 -7.30 -7.62
CA ASP A 89 -19.26 -8.20 -6.91
C ASP A 89 -19.92 -9.16 -7.91
N SER A 90 -19.47 -10.42 -7.91
CA SER A 90 -20.00 -11.46 -8.80
C SER A 90 -21.48 -11.77 -8.56
N SER A 91 -22.03 -11.42 -7.39
CA SER A 91 -23.44 -11.63 -7.05
C SER A 91 -24.34 -10.47 -7.50
N ASN A 92 -23.76 -9.34 -7.92
CA ASN A 92 -24.48 -8.09 -8.19
C ASN A 92 -24.15 -7.47 -9.57
N LEU A 93 -23.85 -8.31 -10.57
CA LEU A 93 -23.55 -7.84 -11.92
C LEU A 93 -24.77 -7.36 -12.71
N GLY A 94 -25.99 -7.60 -12.23
CA GLY A 94 -27.21 -7.11 -12.89
C GLY A 94 -27.41 -7.61 -14.34
N GLY A 95 -26.81 -8.76 -14.69
CA GLY A 95 -26.83 -9.32 -16.05
C GLY A 95 -25.73 -8.80 -16.98
N LEU A 96 -24.79 -8.00 -16.48
CA LEU A 96 -23.58 -7.59 -17.20
C LEU A 96 -22.51 -8.68 -17.12
N ASP A 97 -21.68 -8.78 -18.16
CA ASP A 97 -20.49 -9.62 -18.12
C ASP A 97 -19.45 -9.03 -17.15
N ALA A 98 -18.78 -9.91 -16.41
CA ALA A 98 -17.68 -9.51 -15.56
C ALA A 98 -16.51 -8.95 -16.41
N PRO A 99 -15.85 -7.87 -16.00
CA PRO A 99 -14.65 -7.40 -16.69
C PRO A 99 -13.54 -8.44 -16.51
N THR A 100 -13.11 -9.07 -17.60
CA THR A 100 -12.14 -10.18 -17.57
C THR A 100 -10.70 -9.76 -17.83
N SER A 101 -10.47 -8.55 -18.33
CA SER A 101 -9.14 -7.95 -18.38
C SER A 101 -9.17 -6.43 -18.47
N SER A 102 -8.03 -5.83 -18.21
CA SER A 102 -7.73 -4.43 -18.49
C SER A 102 -7.50 -4.17 -19.99
N SER A 103 -7.87 -5.09 -20.90
CA SER A 103 -7.73 -4.90 -22.36
C SER A 103 -8.48 -3.67 -22.90
N ASP A 104 -9.22 -2.96 -22.05
CA ASP A 104 -9.77 -1.64 -22.34
C ASP A 104 -8.84 -0.45 -21.98
N LEU A 105 -7.69 -0.65 -21.33
CA LEU A 105 -6.74 0.41 -20.96
C LEU A 105 -5.73 0.76 -22.06
N GLN A 106 -5.70 0.01 -23.17
CA GLN A 106 -4.72 0.22 -24.26
C GLN A 106 -5.04 1.44 -25.14
N TYR A 107 -6.18 2.11 -24.98
CA TYR A 107 -6.64 3.15 -25.92
C TYR A 107 -6.08 4.56 -25.67
N GLY A 108 -5.00 4.69 -24.87
CA GLY A 108 -4.40 5.99 -24.58
C GLY A 108 -5.40 6.97 -23.97
N TRP A 109 -5.31 8.26 -24.32
CA TRP A 109 -6.17 9.30 -23.76
C TRP A 109 -7.66 9.17 -24.11
N GLU A 110 -8.01 8.38 -25.14
CA GLU A 110 -9.42 8.13 -25.49
C GLU A 110 -10.11 7.29 -24.42
N TRP A 111 -9.40 6.33 -23.82
CA TRP A 111 -9.93 5.58 -22.68
C TRP A 111 -10.19 6.49 -21.48
N ALA A 112 -9.24 7.36 -21.13
CA ALA A 112 -9.40 8.29 -20.01
C ALA A 112 -10.62 9.23 -20.25
N ALA A 113 -10.81 9.69 -21.49
CA ALA A 113 -11.99 10.46 -21.88
C ALA A 113 -13.29 9.65 -21.76
N ALA A 114 -13.29 8.40 -22.21
CA ALA A 114 -14.45 7.51 -22.13
C ALA A 114 -14.81 7.17 -20.68
N MET A 115 -13.80 6.93 -19.82
CA MET A 115 -13.95 6.71 -18.39
C MET A 115 -14.52 7.96 -17.71
N ALA A 116 -14.04 9.15 -18.05
CA ALA A 116 -14.55 10.40 -17.50
C ALA A 116 -16.03 10.66 -17.85
N ASN A 117 -16.53 10.08 -18.93
CA ASN A 117 -17.95 10.14 -19.31
C ASN A 117 -18.84 9.11 -18.58
N GLN A 118 -18.26 8.21 -17.77
CA GLN A 118 -19.02 7.30 -16.92
C GLN A 118 -19.45 7.99 -15.62
N SER A 119 -20.52 7.50 -15.01
CA SER A 119 -20.97 7.97 -13.68
C SER A 119 -20.13 7.35 -12.55
N ILE A 120 -18.85 7.74 -12.46
CA ILE A 120 -17.87 7.24 -11.49
C ILE A 120 -17.96 8.02 -10.18
N SER A 121 -17.86 7.31 -9.06
CA SER A 121 -17.67 7.92 -7.75
C SER A 121 -16.17 7.92 -7.41
N PHE A 122 -15.53 9.08 -7.51
CA PHE A 122 -14.15 9.27 -7.09
C PHE A 122 -14.09 9.57 -5.59
N ASN A 123 -13.30 8.79 -4.86
CA ASN A 123 -13.16 8.90 -3.40
C ASN A 123 -11.69 8.90 -3.00
N ARG A 124 -11.36 9.54 -1.88
CA ARG A 124 -10.05 9.42 -1.23
C ARG A 124 -9.98 8.13 -0.42
N GLY A 125 -8.81 7.52 -0.36
CA GLY A 125 -8.57 6.27 0.34
C GLY A 125 -8.92 5.04 -0.52
N SER A 126 -7.96 4.15 -0.76
CA SER A 126 -8.14 2.97 -1.62
C SER A 126 -9.16 1.96 -1.07
N HIS A 127 -9.33 1.93 0.26
CA HIS A 127 -10.34 1.09 0.93
C HIS A 127 -11.79 1.45 0.57
N VAL A 128 -12.08 2.70 0.20
CA VAL A 128 -13.46 3.16 -0.04
C VAL A 128 -14.11 2.42 -1.20
N ALA A 129 -13.37 2.18 -2.28
CA ALA A 129 -13.88 1.41 -3.42
C ALA A 129 -14.26 -0.02 -3.02
N ASN A 130 -13.45 -0.68 -2.19
CA ASN A 130 -13.75 -2.01 -1.66
C ASN A 130 -14.99 -2.00 -0.76
N ASN A 131 -15.11 -1.03 0.15
CA ASN A 131 -16.26 -0.90 1.03
C ASN A 131 -17.56 -0.68 0.26
N LEU A 132 -17.56 0.17 -0.77
CA LEU A 132 -18.75 0.44 -1.58
C LEU A 132 -19.19 -0.77 -2.41
N VAL A 133 -18.23 -1.58 -2.90
CA VAL A 133 -18.53 -2.84 -3.58
C VAL A 133 -19.08 -3.88 -2.60
N THR A 134 -18.45 -4.01 -1.43
CA THR A 134 -18.91 -4.90 -0.36
C THR A 134 -20.32 -4.56 0.11
N ALA A 135 -20.64 -3.27 0.23
CA ALA A 135 -21.96 -2.76 0.59
C ALA A 135 -22.98 -2.84 -0.56
N GLN A 136 -22.58 -3.32 -1.74
CA GLN A 136 -23.40 -3.40 -2.95
C GLN A 136 -23.93 -2.05 -3.45
N GLU A 137 -23.32 -0.94 -3.02
CA GLU A 137 -23.62 0.40 -3.52
C GLU A 137 -22.96 0.68 -4.88
N LYS A 138 -21.88 -0.05 -5.17
CA LYS A 138 -21.20 -0.09 -6.46
C LYS A 138 -20.96 -1.53 -6.88
N VAL A 139 -20.93 -1.78 -8.18
CA VAL A 139 -20.69 -3.13 -8.74
C VAL A 139 -19.20 -3.38 -8.97
N ILE A 140 -18.45 -2.33 -9.31
CA ILE A 140 -17.03 -2.39 -9.65
C ILE A 140 -16.27 -1.34 -8.82
N GLY A 141 -15.12 -1.73 -8.30
CA GLY A 141 -14.14 -0.85 -7.64
C GLY A 141 -12.81 -0.90 -8.40
N VAL A 142 -12.14 0.23 -8.57
CA VAL A 142 -10.86 0.33 -9.31
C VAL A 142 -9.80 0.95 -8.41
N GLY A 143 -8.56 0.46 -8.50
CA GLY A 143 -7.44 0.98 -7.70
C GLY A 143 -7.52 0.56 -6.23
N THR A 144 -7.94 -0.68 -5.99
CA THR A 144 -8.14 -1.23 -4.64
C THR A 144 -7.61 -2.66 -4.52
N TYR A 145 -7.56 -3.16 -3.29
CA TYR A 145 -7.08 -4.51 -2.95
C TYR A 145 -8.22 -5.54 -2.99
N ALA A 146 -7.84 -6.82 -2.93
CA ALA A 146 -8.79 -7.94 -2.95
C ALA A 146 -9.80 -7.88 -1.79
N GLY A 147 -11.04 -8.33 -2.06
CA GLY A 147 -12.08 -8.47 -1.05
C GLY A 147 -12.37 -9.93 -0.71
N ALA A 148 -13.24 -10.14 0.29
CA ALA A 148 -13.77 -11.46 0.57
C ALA A 148 -14.87 -11.84 -0.44
N SER A 149 -15.06 -13.15 -0.69
CA SER A 149 -16.17 -13.66 -1.50
C SER A 149 -17.51 -13.02 -1.06
N PRO A 150 -18.36 -12.57 -1.99
CA PRO A 150 -18.37 -12.83 -3.44
C PRO A 150 -17.56 -11.85 -4.30
N ILE A 151 -16.72 -11.01 -3.69
CA ILE A 151 -15.89 -10.05 -4.42
C ILE A 151 -14.75 -10.78 -5.13
N VAL A 152 -14.63 -10.54 -6.43
CA VAL A 152 -13.58 -11.11 -7.27
C VAL A 152 -12.55 -10.03 -7.55
N TYR A 153 -11.28 -10.31 -7.21
CA TYR A 153 -10.13 -9.52 -7.62
C TYR A 153 -9.67 -9.96 -9.01
N VAL A 154 -9.37 -9.00 -9.89
CA VAL A 154 -8.96 -9.31 -11.25
C VAL A 154 -7.51 -8.88 -11.48
N GLY A 155 -6.63 -9.86 -11.65
CA GLY A 155 -5.21 -9.66 -11.95
C GLY A 155 -4.57 -11.00 -12.33
N GLY A 156 -3.53 -10.95 -13.16
CA GLY A 156 -2.91 -12.14 -13.76
C GLY A 156 -3.71 -12.69 -14.94
N ASN A 157 -3.29 -13.82 -15.50
CA ASN A 157 -3.91 -14.46 -16.67
C ASN A 157 -4.10 -13.49 -17.86
N GLY A 158 -3.08 -12.70 -18.20
CA GLY A 158 -3.14 -11.70 -19.27
C GLY A 158 -3.73 -10.33 -18.86
N THR A 159 -4.09 -10.14 -17.58
CA THR A 159 -4.54 -8.85 -17.04
C THR A 159 -3.48 -8.21 -16.16
N GLU A 160 -2.96 -7.07 -16.61
CA GLU A 160 -2.03 -6.24 -15.83
C GLU A 160 -2.68 -5.68 -14.56
N TYR A 161 -1.90 -5.65 -13.48
CA TYR A 161 -2.24 -5.04 -12.21
C TYR A 161 -1.00 -4.40 -11.59
N LEU A 162 -1.21 -3.59 -10.54
CA LEU A 162 -0.14 -2.89 -9.85
C LEU A 162 0.27 -3.69 -8.61
N THR A 163 1.55 -4.05 -8.52
CA THR A 163 2.16 -4.59 -7.30
C THR A 163 3.38 -3.78 -6.90
N TRP A 164 3.63 -3.65 -5.59
CA TRP A 164 4.86 -3.05 -5.05
C TRP A 164 5.26 -3.66 -3.72
N GLY A 165 6.54 -3.55 -3.36
CA GLY A 165 7.02 -3.77 -2.01
C GLY A 165 6.87 -2.52 -1.14
N GLN A 166 6.04 -2.55 -0.09
CA GLN A 166 6.07 -1.58 1.00
C GLN A 166 7.44 -1.63 1.68
N ARG A 167 8.11 -0.49 1.77
CA ARG A 167 9.51 -0.42 2.19
C ARG A 167 9.60 -0.03 3.65
N LEU A 168 10.20 -0.91 4.45
CA LEU A 168 10.44 -0.70 5.87
C LEU A 168 11.88 -0.24 6.09
N ALA A 169 12.07 0.75 6.95
CA ALA A 169 13.41 1.20 7.36
C ALA A 169 13.44 1.70 8.80
N ILE A 170 14.60 1.56 9.43
CA ILE A 170 14.90 2.20 10.71
C ILE A 170 15.50 3.57 10.42
N LEU A 171 14.99 4.61 11.07
CA LEU A 171 15.50 5.97 10.90
C LEU A 171 16.83 6.13 11.66
N ALA A 172 17.78 6.89 11.09
CA ALA A 172 19.14 7.02 11.65
C ALA A 172 19.15 7.60 13.07
N LYS A 173 18.22 8.51 13.37
CA LYS A 173 18.02 9.14 14.69
C LYS A 173 16.94 8.44 15.54
N ALA A 174 16.64 7.16 15.27
CA ALA A 174 15.70 6.39 16.10
C ALA A 174 16.12 6.43 17.58
N LYS A 175 15.16 6.73 18.46
CA LYS A 175 15.32 6.77 19.92
C LYS A 175 15.38 5.37 20.52
N ASN A 176 14.72 4.39 19.87
CA ASN A 176 14.63 3.01 20.33
C ASN A 176 15.20 2.02 19.29
N PRO A 177 16.49 2.10 18.92
CA PRO A 177 17.06 1.33 17.81
C PRO A 177 17.06 -0.19 18.07
N VAL A 178 17.10 -0.63 19.33
CA VAL A 178 17.03 -2.06 19.68
C VAL A 178 15.63 -2.61 19.42
N ALA A 179 14.58 -1.90 19.85
CA ALA A 179 13.19 -2.26 19.57
C ALA A 179 12.88 -2.19 18.07
N ALA A 180 13.43 -1.18 17.38
CA ALA A 180 13.30 -1.07 15.92
C ALA A 180 13.92 -2.28 15.20
N LYS A 181 15.13 -2.71 15.60
CA LYS A 181 15.75 -3.93 15.07
C LYS A 181 14.93 -5.17 15.40
N LEU A 182 14.37 -5.26 16.60
CA LEU A 182 13.49 -6.38 16.97
C LEU A 182 12.30 -6.48 16.02
N PHE A 183 11.60 -5.38 15.77
CA PHE A 183 10.50 -5.35 14.79
C PHE A 183 10.95 -5.78 13.40
N MET A 184 12.10 -5.29 12.92
CA MET A 184 12.63 -5.67 11.61
C MET A 184 12.98 -7.17 11.50
N ASN A 185 13.40 -7.83 12.60
CA ASN A 185 13.60 -9.28 12.62
C ASN A 185 12.28 -10.04 12.68
N TRP A 186 11.34 -9.55 13.49
CA TRP A 186 10.04 -10.17 13.68
C TRP A 186 9.24 -10.17 12.38
N ILE A 187 9.14 -9.02 11.70
CA ILE A 187 8.33 -8.87 10.49
C ILE A 187 8.77 -9.80 9.34
N VAL A 188 10.05 -10.18 9.29
CA VAL A 188 10.63 -11.09 8.28
C VAL A 188 10.89 -12.50 8.81
N SER A 189 10.47 -12.80 10.04
CA SER A 189 10.53 -14.14 10.62
C SER A 189 9.65 -15.10 9.84
N THR A 190 9.97 -16.40 9.87
CA THR A 190 9.16 -17.42 9.18
C THR A 190 7.71 -17.41 9.69
N GLU A 191 7.51 -17.37 11.01
CA GLU A 191 6.17 -17.35 11.62
C GLU A 191 5.31 -16.19 11.09
N VAL A 192 5.85 -14.97 11.10
CA VAL A 192 5.11 -13.78 10.64
C VAL A 192 4.89 -13.79 9.14
N GLN A 193 5.87 -14.26 8.37
CA GLN A 193 5.79 -14.36 6.91
C GLN A 193 4.82 -15.45 6.43
N GLU A 194 4.55 -16.48 7.24
CA GLU A 194 3.60 -17.55 6.92
C GLU A 194 2.17 -17.29 7.44
N SER A 195 1.99 -16.45 8.46
CA SER A 195 0.71 -16.37 9.19
C SER A 195 0.14 -14.98 9.46
N VAL A 196 0.91 -13.91 9.28
CA VAL A 196 0.49 -12.55 9.62
C VAL A 196 0.44 -11.64 8.41
N VAL A 197 1.45 -11.67 7.55
CA VAL A 197 1.44 -10.88 6.31
C VAL A 197 0.62 -11.58 5.24
N MET A 198 -0.07 -10.81 4.38
CA MET A 198 -0.90 -11.40 3.32
C MET A 198 -0.08 -12.08 2.23
N GLU A 199 1.08 -11.50 1.87
CA GLU A 199 1.96 -12.05 0.86
C GLU A 199 3.41 -11.98 1.35
N THR A 200 4.14 -13.09 1.17
CA THR A 200 5.48 -13.21 1.69
C THR A 200 6.50 -12.53 0.78
N VAL A 201 7.52 -11.97 1.41
CA VAL A 201 8.68 -11.36 0.75
C VAL A 201 9.85 -12.33 0.68
N ARG A 202 9.71 -13.48 1.34
CA ARG A 202 10.76 -14.45 1.54
C ARG A 202 10.79 -15.41 0.36
N THR A 203 11.93 -15.49 -0.31
CA THR A 203 12.14 -16.38 -1.46
C THR A 203 12.21 -17.86 -1.09
N ASP A 204 12.26 -18.18 0.21
CA ASP A 204 12.30 -19.55 0.73
C ASP A 204 10.98 -19.98 1.40
N ILE A 205 9.92 -19.19 1.28
CA ILE A 205 8.57 -19.50 1.76
C ILE A 205 7.66 -19.54 0.54
N ALA A 206 6.71 -20.48 0.49
CA ALA A 206 5.79 -20.58 -0.63
C ALA A 206 4.86 -19.34 -0.70
N PRO A 207 4.47 -18.89 -1.90
CA PRO A 207 3.52 -17.80 -2.06
C PRO A 207 2.14 -18.18 -1.52
N SER A 208 1.31 -17.18 -1.23
CA SER A 208 -0.10 -17.41 -0.85
C SER A 208 -0.93 -17.98 -2.00
N GLY A 209 -0.56 -17.64 -3.24
CA GLY A 209 -1.17 -18.11 -4.49
C GLY A 209 -0.33 -19.16 -5.22
N SER A 210 -0.50 -19.23 -6.55
CA SER A 210 0.23 -20.19 -7.40
C SER A 210 1.67 -19.78 -7.72
N SER A 211 2.01 -18.50 -7.54
CA SER A 211 3.31 -17.92 -7.88
C SER A 211 3.57 -16.70 -7.03
N HIS A 212 4.83 -16.38 -6.79
CA HIS A 212 5.17 -15.12 -6.14
C HIS A 212 4.87 -13.93 -7.07
N PRO A 213 4.58 -12.75 -6.52
CA PRO A 213 4.27 -11.59 -7.36
C PRO A 213 5.42 -11.16 -8.30
N TRP A 214 6.68 -11.43 -7.93
CA TRP A 214 7.83 -11.18 -8.80
C TRP A 214 8.00 -12.19 -9.95
N GLU A 215 7.24 -13.28 -9.93
CA GLU A 215 7.22 -14.29 -10.99
C GLU A 215 6.09 -14.03 -11.99
N ILE A 216 5.22 -13.05 -11.73
CA ILE A 216 4.03 -12.73 -12.53
C ILE A 216 4.34 -11.47 -13.37
N PRO A 217 4.52 -11.59 -14.70
CA PRO A 217 4.82 -10.45 -15.56
C PRO A 217 3.77 -9.33 -15.46
N GLU A 218 2.50 -9.71 -15.35
CA GLU A 218 1.36 -8.80 -15.25
C GLU A 218 1.31 -8.00 -13.94
N ALA A 219 2.08 -8.38 -12.91
CA ALA A 219 2.09 -7.71 -11.60
C ALA A 219 2.86 -6.37 -11.61
N ASN A 220 3.68 -6.13 -12.63
CA ASN A 220 4.41 -4.86 -12.80
C ASN A 220 5.24 -4.43 -11.57
N LEU A 221 5.77 -5.40 -10.80
CA LEU A 221 6.42 -5.16 -9.51
C LEU A 221 7.56 -4.12 -9.59
N ASP A 222 8.41 -4.21 -10.62
CA ASP A 222 9.55 -3.31 -10.81
C ASP A 222 9.15 -1.99 -11.49
N ALA A 223 8.02 -1.96 -12.20
CA ALA A 223 7.58 -0.78 -12.95
C ALA A 223 7.11 0.34 -12.00
N PHE A 224 6.47 -0.01 -10.89
CA PHE A 224 6.01 0.97 -9.90
C PHE A 224 7.16 1.79 -9.27
N PRO A 225 8.21 1.18 -8.68
CA PRO A 225 9.32 1.97 -8.14
C PRO A 225 10.06 2.75 -9.24
N ALA A 226 10.18 2.22 -10.45
CA ALA A 226 10.77 2.94 -11.58
C ALA A 226 9.96 4.19 -11.95
N PHE A 227 8.64 4.09 -12.02
CA PHE A 227 7.74 5.23 -12.24
C PHE A 227 7.84 6.25 -11.10
N MET A 228 7.81 5.78 -9.85
CA MET A 228 7.86 6.65 -8.68
C MET A 228 9.20 7.37 -8.50
N ALA A 229 10.29 6.81 -9.01
CA ALA A 229 11.60 7.48 -9.04
C ALA A 229 11.61 8.70 -9.97
N ASN A 230 10.79 8.71 -11.02
CA ASN A 230 10.65 9.85 -11.91
C ASN A 230 9.52 10.79 -11.44
N ARG A 231 9.84 11.66 -10.47
CA ARG A 231 8.85 12.58 -9.88
C ARG A 231 8.24 13.55 -10.89
N THR A 232 9.00 13.96 -11.91
CA THR A 232 8.48 14.82 -12.98
C THR A 232 7.42 14.11 -13.81
N ALA A 233 7.67 12.88 -14.23
CA ALA A 233 6.68 12.08 -14.96
C ALA A 233 5.45 11.81 -14.07
N ALA A 234 5.65 11.39 -12.82
CA ALA A 234 4.56 11.11 -11.90
C ALA A 234 3.66 12.33 -11.66
N GLU A 235 4.25 13.52 -11.55
CA GLU A 235 3.50 14.78 -11.44
C GLU A 235 2.77 15.13 -12.74
N GLN A 236 3.43 15.00 -13.90
CA GLN A 236 2.79 15.23 -15.20
C GLN A 236 1.57 14.33 -15.41
N TRP A 237 1.69 13.03 -15.11
CA TRP A 237 0.58 12.09 -15.18
C TRP A 237 -0.56 12.48 -14.24
N ARG A 238 -0.24 12.83 -12.98
CA ARG A 238 -1.24 13.28 -12.01
C ARG A 238 -2.01 14.51 -12.51
N GLN A 239 -1.29 15.53 -12.99
CA GLN A 239 -1.90 16.75 -13.50
C GLN A 239 -2.73 16.49 -14.75
N THR A 240 -2.27 15.58 -15.62
CA THR A 240 -3.03 15.23 -16.82
C THR A 240 -4.33 14.52 -16.45
N PHE A 241 -4.31 13.56 -15.51
CA PHE A 241 -5.53 12.92 -15.03
C PHE A 241 -6.50 13.90 -14.35
N ALA A 242 -6.01 14.93 -13.67
CA ALA A 242 -6.86 15.96 -13.09
C ALA A 242 -7.66 16.75 -14.15
N LEU A 243 -7.17 16.85 -15.39
CA LEU A 243 -7.91 17.45 -16.50
C LEU A 243 -9.12 16.60 -16.94
N TYR A 244 -9.09 15.28 -16.69
CA TYR A 244 -10.16 14.36 -17.06
C TYR A 244 -11.13 14.12 -15.90
N PHE A 245 -10.60 13.93 -14.69
CA PHE A 245 -11.38 13.47 -13.53
C PHE A 245 -11.62 14.58 -12.49
N GLY A 246 -11.05 15.76 -12.70
CA GLY A 246 -11.07 16.85 -11.73
C GLY A 246 -10.00 16.70 -10.64
N GLU A 247 -9.84 17.75 -9.84
CA GLU A 247 -8.98 17.72 -8.67
C GLU A 247 -9.55 16.80 -7.58
N VAL A 248 -8.66 16.21 -6.77
CA VAL A 248 -9.05 15.37 -5.64
C VAL A 248 -9.89 16.16 -4.64
N GLN A 249 -11.13 15.72 -4.42
CA GLN A 249 -12.06 16.33 -3.47
C GLN A 249 -12.19 15.52 -2.17
N GLY A 250 -12.66 16.17 -1.11
CA GLY A 250 -12.97 15.54 0.18
C GLY A 250 -11.80 15.48 1.16
N GLU A 251 -12.14 15.17 2.41
CA GLU A 251 -11.21 15.10 3.53
C GLU A 251 -10.24 13.90 3.40
N PRO A 252 -9.00 14.00 3.89
CA PRO A 252 -8.10 12.85 3.96
C PRO A 252 -8.69 11.78 4.90
N THR A 253 -8.79 10.54 4.42
CA THR A 253 -9.40 9.44 5.21
C THR A 253 -8.62 9.05 6.48
N PRO A 254 -7.28 9.24 6.59
CA PRO A 254 -6.60 9.12 7.88
C PRO A 254 -6.93 10.25 8.88
N GLY A 255 -7.63 11.30 8.44
CA GLY A 255 -7.79 12.57 9.14
C GLY A 255 -6.60 13.50 8.94
N TYR A 256 -6.57 14.60 9.71
CA TYR A 256 -5.46 15.54 9.72
C TYR A 256 -4.48 15.22 10.83
N GLN A 257 -3.26 14.81 10.46
CA GLN A 257 -2.17 14.68 11.41
C GLN A 257 -1.21 15.86 11.28
N VAL A 258 -1.05 16.60 12.38
CA VAL A 258 -0.06 17.70 12.49
C VAL A 258 1.38 17.15 12.51
N SER A 259 2.37 18.04 12.50
CA SER A 259 3.80 17.66 12.39
C SER A 259 4.26 16.68 13.47
N THR A 260 3.69 16.76 14.68
CA THR A 260 3.83 15.78 15.75
C THR A 260 2.46 15.18 16.05
N PRO A 261 2.12 13.99 15.50
CA PRO A 261 0.86 13.31 15.78
C PRO A 261 0.68 13.12 17.29
N ASP A 262 -0.56 13.23 17.76
CA ASP A 262 -0.89 12.79 19.11
C ASP A 262 -0.67 11.28 19.18
N LEU A 263 0.11 10.84 20.15
CA LEU A 263 0.48 9.43 20.37
C LEU A 263 -0.46 8.77 21.41
N ARG A 264 -1.61 9.39 21.67
CA ARG A 264 -2.60 9.00 22.68
C ARG A 264 -3.90 8.54 22.06
#